data_AF-A0A246JD11-F1
#
_entry.id   AF-A0A246JD11-F1
#
_cell.length_a   1.000
_cell.length_b   1.000
_cell.length_c   1.000
_cell.angle_alpha   90.00
_cell.angle_beta   90.00
_cell.angle_gamma   90.00
#
_symmetry.space_group_name_H-M   'P 1'
#
loop_
_entity.id
_entity.type
_entity.pdbx_description
1 polymer ?
#
loop_
_entity_poly.entity_id
_entity_poly.type
_entity_poly.pdbx_seq_one_letter_code
_entity_poly.pdbx_strand_id
1 'polypeptide(L)'
;MVLALVSTGEHAWRSSEPSERVLPPASSTSPETASPGASESHLTTPRAAVRVQTTATAMTEAMSSSNPYALAIKLRNDKAPGSFAVALEIRNVCLDAYANGIAVQPFLQGLQTAPRGRGMPVGNTVSADIQAMRTAARQAIEARCRPFLDDRSTGVPLSDDPFGISYEGVHERLIFWSVAKTSFADPLPQFLAQGLLWRAWEMLGSSEDATPYFEGQVRGGLTAQEFRRAVELGSVLATSAGAGPSDLRSLAACVYSALCDSDPAQLVLIDLPADSPSVPRIKALGTRIAAALAANDIQAFMPPR
;
A
#
# COMPACT_ATOMS: atom_id res chain seq x y z
N MET A 1 -21.21 -5.84 -26.46
CA MET A 1 -22.13 -6.18 -25.35
C MET A 1 -21.29 -6.12 -24.08
N VAL A 2 -21.39 -5.01 -23.34
CA VAL A 2 -20.48 -4.65 -22.24
C VAL A 2 -21.17 -5.00 -20.92
N LEU A 3 -20.55 -5.90 -20.14
CA LEU A 3 -20.96 -6.20 -18.77
C LEU A 3 -20.01 -5.46 -17.83
N ALA A 4 -20.51 -4.37 -17.26
CA ALA A 4 -19.90 -3.66 -16.14
C ALA A 4 -20.20 -4.43 -14.84
N LEU A 5 -19.17 -4.95 -14.18
CA LEU A 5 -19.28 -5.43 -12.80
C LEU A 5 -18.83 -4.30 -11.87
N VAL A 6 -19.82 -3.52 -11.46
CA VAL A 6 -19.77 -2.61 -10.33
C VAL A 6 -19.78 -3.45 -9.07
N SER A 7 -18.75 -3.34 -8.24
CA SER A 7 -18.77 -3.85 -6.85
C SER A 7 -18.71 -2.65 -5.91
N THR A 8 -19.87 -2.03 -5.70
CA THR A 8 -20.14 -1.15 -4.56
C THR A 8 -20.25 -2.01 -3.31
N GLY A 9 -19.18 -2.07 -2.53
CA GLY A 9 -19.18 -2.60 -1.17
C GLY A 9 -19.67 -1.56 -0.16
N GLU A 10 -20.75 -0.83 -0.47
CA GLU A 10 -21.45 0.02 0.49
C GLU A 10 -22.81 -0.60 0.78
N HIS A 11 -22.84 -1.44 1.82
CA HIS A 11 -24.10 -1.76 2.47
C HIS A 11 -24.18 -1.02 3.81
N ALA A 12 -25.08 -0.05 3.78
CA ALA A 12 -25.63 0.72 4.88
C ALA A 12 -25.84 -0.11 6.14
N TRP A 13 -25.18 0.29 7.23
CA TRP A 13 -25.64 -0.02 8.58
C TRP A 13 -25.84 1.29 9.33
N ARG A 14 -27.12 1.61 9.53
CA ARG A 14 -27.63 2.79 10.21
C ARG A 14 -27.14 2.87 11.66
N SER A 15 -26.62 4.05 12.00
CA SER A 15 -26.81 4.83 13.24
C SER A 15 -27.42 4.13 14.47
N SER A 16 -26.64 4.13 15.55
CA SER A 16 -27.16 4.30 16.90
C SER A 16 -26.11 5.03 17.75
N GLU A 17 -26.13 6.36 17.71
CA GLU A 17 -25.52 7.19 18.75
C GLU A 17 -26.43 7.19 19.99
N PRO A 18 -25.87 7.14 21.21
CA PRO A 18 -26.41 7.87 22.32
C PRO A 18 -25.67 9.20 22.43
N SER A 19 -26.44 10.28 22.25
CA SER A 19 -26.09 11.63 22.68
C SER A 19 -25.69 11.66 24.16
N GLU A 20 -24.47 12.08 24.47
CA GLU A 20 -24.19 12.75 25.74
C GLU A 20 -23.42 14.03 25.49
N ARG A 21 -24.15 15.14 25.63
CA ARG A 21 -23.61 16.48 25.82
C ARG A 21 -22.93 16.52 27.19
N VAL A 22 -21.64 16.88 27.23
CA VAL A 22 -21.04 17.49 28.42
C VAL A 22 -20.29 18.74 27.99
N LEU A 23 -20.81 19.89 28.40
CA LEU A 23 -20.16 21.20 28.31
C LEU A 23 -19.15 21.37 29.47
N PRO A 24 -18.14 22.25 29.32
CA PRO A 24 -17.01 22.36 30.23
C PRO A 24 -17.28 23.34 31.38
N PRO A 25 -16.35 23.43 32.36
CA PRO A 25 -16.12 24.72 33.00
C PRO A 25 -14.65 25.19 32.94
N ALA A 26 -14.54 26.44 32.47
CA ALA A 26 -13.84 27.59 33.03
C ALA A 26 -12.37 27.48 33.54
N SER A 27 -11.50 28.12 32.76
CA SER A 27 -10.51 29.16 33.11
C SER A 27 -10.01 29.33 34.56
N SER A 28 -8.68 29.36 34.71
CA SER A 28 -8.00 30.30 35.61
C SER A 28 -6.60 30.65 35.11
N THR A 29 -6.29 31.95 35.10
CA THR A 29 -5.07 32.59 34.61
C THR A 29 -4.13 33.01 35.76
N SER A 30 -2.81 32.94 35.48
CA SER A 30 -1.69 33.80 35.97
C SER A 30 -1.16 33.63 37.42
N PRO A 31 0.07 34.12 37.79
CA PRO A 31 1.18 34.71 37.02
C PRO A 31 2.62 34.16 37.33
N GLU A 32 3.53 34.43 36.38
CA GLU A 32 4.93 34.94 36.51
C GLU A 32 5.78 34.67 37.79
N THR A 33 6.96 34.07 37.62
CA THR A 33 8.19 34.50 38.33
C THR A 33 9.43 34.11 37.51
N ALA A 34 10.28 35.10 37.24
CA ALA A 34 11.56 34.99 36.56
C ALA A 34 12.73 34.74 37.54
N SER A 35 13.88 34.39 36.93
CA SER A 35 15.28 34.64 37.38
C SER A 35 16.05 33.43 37.96
N PRO A 36 17.41 33.46 37.97
CA PRO A 36 18.24 33.05 36.83
C PRO A 36 19.38 32.06 37.21
N GLY A 37 20.03 31.47 36.20
CA GLY A 37 21.45 31.09 36.29
C GLY A 37 21.75 29.60 36.41
N ALA A 38 22.19 29.00 35.30
CA ALA A 38 23.40 28.17 35.22
C ALA A 38 23.64 27.82 33.75
N SER A 39 24.69 28.39 33.16
CA SER A 39 25.26 27.88 31.91
C SER A 39 25.87 26.50 32.19
N GLU A 40 25.10 25.45 31.97
CA GLU A 40 25.68 24.15 31.68
C GLU A 40 26.03 24.10 30.20
N SER A 41 27.34 24.13 29.94
CA SER A 41 27.92 23.84 28.65
C SER A 41 27.64 22.37 28.34
N HIS A 42 26.47 22.08 27.77
CA HIS A 42 26.17 20.78 27.24
C HIS A 42 27.08 20.53 26.05
N LEU A 43 28.08 19.68 26.27
CA LEU A 43 28.75 18.91 25.23
C LEU A 43 27.68 18.25 24.37
N THR A 44 27.40 18.88 23.23
CA THR A 44 26.53 18.35 22.18
C THR A 44 27.17 17.06 21.68
N THR A 45 26.77 15.95 22.28
CA THR A 45 27.08 14.63 21.76
C THR A 45 26.51 14.61 20.33
N PRO A 46 27.28 14.27 19.29
CA PRO A 46 26.74 14.21 17.95
C PRO A 46 25.60 13.19 17.96
N ARG A 47 24.37 13.71 17.88
CA ARG A 47 23.15 12.94 17.74
C ARG A 47 23.39 12.06 16.52
N ALA A 48 23.52 10.75 16.74
CA ALA A 48 23.63 9.77 15.67
C ALA A 48 22.58 10.14 14.62
N ALA A 49 23.02 10.37 13.39
CA ALA A 49 22.13 10.76 12.31
C ALA A 49 21.02 9.70 12.23
N VAL A 50 19.83 10.07 12.70
CA VAL A 50 18.64 9.23 12.61
C VAL A 50 18.44 9.02 11.12
N ARG A 51 18.75 7.83 10.62
CA ARG A 51 18.41 7.47 9.25
C ARG A 51 16.90 7.62 9.14
N VAL A 52 16.46 8.62 8.39
CA VAL A 52 15.04 8.78 8.05
C VAL A 52 14.68 7.55 7.23
N GLN A 53 13.94 6.63 7.85
CA GLN A 53 13.42 5.46 7.15
C GLN A 53 12.47 5.98 6.07
N THR A 54 12.69 5.57 4.82
CA THR A 54 11.75 5.93 3.76
C THR A 54 10.45 5.16 3.96
N THR A 55 9.35 5.72 3.48
CA THR A 55 8.03 5.05 3.47
C THR A 55 8.08 3.68 2.80
N ALA A 56 8.86 3.54 1.72
CA ALA A 56 9.06 2.28 1.01
C ALA A 56 9.77 1.22 1.87
N THR A 57 10.78 1.63 2.66
CA THR A 57 11.43 0.74 3.63
C THR A 57 10.49 0.36 4.77
N ALA A 58 9.70 1.30 5.31
CA ALA A 58 8.71 1.01 6.34
C ALA A 58 7.63 0.02 5.84
N MET A 59 7.19 0.17 4.59
CA MET A 59 6.27 -0.77 3.95
C MET A 59 6.89 -2.16 3.79
N THR A 60 8.15 -2.23 3.32
CA THR A 60 8.87 -3.51 3.18
C THR A 60 8.97 -4.26 4.51
N GLU A 61 9.32 -3.54 5.59
CA GLU A 61 9.39 -4.09 6.94
C GLU A 61 8.04 -4.63 7.40
N ALA A 62 6.97 -3.86 7.18
CA ALA A 62 5.62 -4.26 7.57
C ALA A 62 5.16 -5.55 6.89
N MET A 63 5.43 -5.70 5.58
CA MET A 63 4.98 -6.86 4.83
C MET A 63 5.64 -8.16 5.29
N SER A 64 6.87 -8.09 5.78
CA SER A 64 7.61 -9.26 6.30
C SER A 64 7.45 -9.45 7.82
N SER A 65 6.89 -8.47 8.53
CA SER A 65 6.74 -8.50 9.99
C SER A 65 5.75 -9.58 10.46
N SER A 66 6.04 -10.18 11.61
CA SER A 66 5.08 -11.01 12.34
C SER A 66 4.00 -10.20 13.06
N ASN A 67 4.21 -8.89 13.22
CA ASN A 67 3.26 -7.97 13.84
C ASN A 67 3.20 -6.63 13.07
N PRO A 68 2.62 -6.63 11.85
CA PRO A 68 2.45 -5.40 11.06
C PRO A 68 1.55 -4.37 11.77
N TYR A 69 0.64 -4.81 12.63
CA TYR A 69 -0.24 -3.96 13.42
C TYR A 69 0.54 -3.05 14.37
N ALA A 70 1.47 -3.60 15.16
CA ALA A 70 2.30 -2.79 16.06
C ALA A 70 3.12 -1.74 15.31
N LEU A 71 3.62 -2.07 14.12
CA LEU A 71 4.33 -1.10 13.27
C LEU A 71 3.39 -0.01 12.75
N ALA A 72 2.18 -0.35 12.29
CA ALA A 72 1.19 0.64 11.86
C ALA A 72 0.78 1.59 13.01
N ILE A 73 0.59 1.08 14.23
CA ILE A 73 0.32 1.89 15.42
C ILE A 73 1.49 2.82 15.73
N LYS A 74 2.74 2.32 15.65
CA LYS A 74 3.94 3.14 15.82
C LYS A 74 3.97 4.28 14.80
N LEU A 75 3.84 3.96 13.51
CA LEU A 75 3.85 4.94 12.43
C LEU A 75 2.74 5.99 12.60
N ARG A 76 1.51 5.58 12.95
CA ARG A 76 0.41 6.52 13.24
C ARG A 76 0.74 7.47 14.41
N ASN A 77 1.44 6.99 15.43
CA ASN A 77 1.84 7.82 16.57
C ASN A 77 3.05 8.72 16.28
N ASP A 78 3.85 8.42 15.25
CA ASP A 78 5.00 9.23 14.86
C ASP A 78 4.58 10.60 14.30
N LYS A 79 3.36 10.72 13.74
CA LYS A 79 2.76 11.97 13.21
C LYS A 79 3.71 12.72 12.27
N ALA A 80 4.48 11.96 11.50
CA ALA A 80 5.46 12.46 10.55
C ALA A 80 4.88 12.39 9.12
N PRO A 81 5.42 13.18 8.16
CA PRO A 81 5.06 13.03 6.76
C PRO A 81 5.18 11.58 6.29
N GLY A 82 4.12 11.06 5.67
CA GLY A 82 4.02 9.69 5.16
C GLY A 82 3.68 8.62 6.19
N SER A 83 3.78 8.91 7.50
CA SER A 83 3.67 7.90 8.55
C SER A 83 2.26 7.29 8.65
N PHE A 84 1.21 8.11 8.77
CA PHE A 84 -0.18 7.65 8.71
C PHE A 84 -0.50 6.99 7.36
N ALA A 85 0.03 7.54 6.27
CA ALA A 85 -0.25 7.04 4.94
C ALA A 85 0.32 5.62 4.72
N VAL A 86 1.53 5.33 5.20
CA VAL A 86 2.07 3.96 5.25
C VAL A 86 1.25 3.08 6.19
N ALA A 87 0.87 3.57 7.39
CA ALA A 87 0.03 2.82 8.32
C ALA A 87 -1.30 2.39 7.68
N LEU A 88 -1.94 3.28 6.90
CA LEU A 88 -3.16 3.00 6.17
C LEU A 88 -2.93 1.97 5.05
N GLU A 89 -1.84 2.06 4.31
CA GLU A 89 -1.51 1.07 3.26
C GLU A 89 -1.21 -0.32 3.85
N ILE A 90 -0.52 -0.41 5.00
CA ILE A 90 -0.33 -1.67 5.73
C ILE A 90 -1.69 -2.28 6.09
N ARG A 91 -2.59 -1.46 6.65
CA ARG A 91 -3.95 -1.89 6.98
C ARG A 91 -4.68 -2.40 5.74
N ASN A 92 -4.68 -1.65 4.64
CA ASN A 92 -5.38 -2.01 3.42
C ASN A 92 -4.88 -3.33 2.84
N VAL A 93 -3.56 -3.54 2.76
CA VAL A 93 -3.00 -4.82 2.32
C VAL A 93 -3.43 -5.97 3.23
N CYS A 94 -3.49 -5.74 4.55
CA CYS A 94 -3.97 -6.75 5.49
C CYS A 94 -5.46 -7.09 5.31
N LEU A 95 -6.30 -6.08 5.09
CA LEU A 95 -7.73 -6.27 4.82
C LEU A 95 -7.94 -7.01 3.50
N ASP A 96 -7.20 -6.65 2.45
CA ASP A 96 -7.27 -7.30 1.15
C ASP A 96 -6.79 -8.75 1.23
N ALA A 97 -5.69 -9.02 1.93
CA ALA A 97 -5.19 -10.36 2.16
C ALA A 97 -6.21 -11.23 2.92
N TYR A 98 -6.86 -10.66 3.94
CA TYR A 98 -7.89 -11.35 4.70
C TYR A 98 -9.16 -11.60 3.86
N ALA A 99 -9.64 -10.58 3.14
CA ALA A 99 -10.84 -10.69 2.31
C ALA A 99 -10.65 -11.75 1.21
N ASN A 100 -9.56 -11.65 0.44
CA ASN A 100 -9.26 -12.56 -0.66
C ASN A 100 -8.86 -13.96 -0.19
N GLY A 101 -8.22 -14.09 0.97
CA GLY A 101 -7.75 -15.37 1.50
C GLY A 101 -8.78 -16.13 2.35
N ILE A 102 -9.66 -15.43 3.07
CA ILE A 102 -10.47 -16.00 4.15
C ILE A 102 -11.96 -15.78 3.92
N ALA A 103 -12.38 -14.57 3.60
CA ALA A 103 -13.80 -14.22 3.50
C ALA A 103 -14.45 -14.67 2.18
N VAL A 104 -13.71 -14.68 1.07
CA VAL A 104 -14.24 -15.05 -0.26
C VAL A 104 -14.14 -16.56 -0.54
N GLN A 105 -13.22 -17.28 0.10
CA GLN A 105 -13.06 -18.72 -0.12
C GLN A 105 -14.29 -19.61 0.18
N PRO A 106 -15.17 -19.33 1.16
CA PRO A 106 -16.38 -20.12 1.37
C PRO A 106 -17.31 -20.12 0.14
N PHE A 107 -17.30 -19.06 -0.69
CA PHE A 107 -18.17 -18.94 -1.86
C PHE A 107 -17.55 -19.51 -3.16
N LEU A 108 -16.22 -19.57 -3.25
CA LEU A 108 -15.51 -20.16 -4.40
C LEU A 108 -15.40 -21.69 -4.34
N GLN A 109 -15.75 -22.32 -3.22
CA GLN A 109 -15.89 -23.78 -3.14
C GLN A 109 -17.08 -24.32 -3.97
N GLY A 110 -17.96 -23.45 -4.51
CA GLY A 110 -19.11 -23.85 -5.32
C GLY A 110 -19.26 -23.22 -6.72
N LEU A 111 -18.47 -22.20 -7.09
CA LEU A 111 -18.67 -21.44 -8.34
C LEU A 111 -17.43 -21.47 -9.25
N GLN A 112 -17.48 -22.36 -10.26
CA GLN A 112 -16.47 -22.57 -11.31
C GLN A 112 -16.38 -21.47 -12.38
N THR A 113 -16.77 -20.21 -12.12
CA THR A 113 -16.95 -19.21 -13.20
C THR A 113 -16.34 -17.84 -12.91
N ALA A 114 -15.17 -17.79 -12.28
CA ALA A 114 -14.35 -16.57 -12.34
C ALA A 114 -13.74 -16.43 -13.75
N PRO A 115 -13.70 -15.22 -14.36
CA PRO A 115 -13.11 -14.99 -15.67
C PRO A 115 -11.65 -15.44 -15.68
N ARG A 116 -11.23 -16.15 -16.74
CA ARG A 116 -9.87 -16.67 -16.90
C ARG A 116 -8.86 -15.52 -17.08
N GLY A 117 -8.12 -15.18 -16.03
CA GLY A 117 -6.99 -14.23 -16.04
C GLY A 117 -6.68 -13.70 -14.64
N ARG A 118 -5.41 -13.75 -14.21
CA ARG A 118 -4.87 -13.55 -12.84
C ARG A 118 -5.34 -14.54 -11.77
N GLY A 119 -4.50 -15.55 -11.53
CA GLY A 119 -4.49 -16.33 -10.29
C GLY A 119 -5.81 -17.03 -9.96
N MET A 120 -6.38 -17.77 -10.91
CA MET A 120 -7.65 -18.49 -10.70
C MET A 120 -7.62 -19.31 -9.40
N PRO A 121 -8.72 -19.32 -8.61
CA PRO A 121 -8.83 -20.19 -7.44
C PRO A 121 -8.67 -21.63 -7.90
N VAL A 122 -7.64 -22.29 -7.40
CA VAL A 122 -7.39 -23.68 -7.78
C VAL A 122 -8.51 -24.52 -7.18
N GLY A 123 -9.15 -25.34 -8.01
CA GLY A 123 -10.05 -26.40 -7.52
C GLY A 123 -9.31 -27.31 -6.53
N ASN A 124 -10.06 -28.14 -5.80
CA ASN A 124 -9.51 -28.97 -4.71
C ASN A 124 -8.37 -29.94 -5.11
N THR A 125 -8.03 -30.06 -6.39
CA THR A 125 -6.92 -30.85 -6.94
C THR A 125 -5.60 -30.07 -6.96
N VAL A 126 -5.07 -29.73 -5.78
CA VAL A 126 -3.64 -29.38 -5.61
C VAL A 126 -2.97 -30.43 -4.74
N SER A 127 -1.64 -30.56 -4.82
CA SER A 127 -0.90 -31.53 -4.00
C SER A 127 -1.14 -31.28 -2.50
N ALA A 128 -0.99 -32.33 -1.70
CA ALA A 128 -1.11 -32.22 -0.24
C ALA A 128 -0.17 -31.14 0.34
N ASP A 129 1.04 -31.04 -0.20
CA ASP A 129 2.03 -30.04 0.19
C ASP A 129 1.54 -28.60 -0.09
N ILE A 130 0.92 -28.37 -1.25
CA ILE A 130 0.35 -27.06 -1.60
C ILE A 130 -0.86 -26.73 -0.71
N GLN A 131 -1.71 -27.71 -0.38
CA GLN A 131 -2.79 -27.47 0.60
C GLN A 131 -2.25 -27.12 1.99
N ALA A 132 -1.18 -27.79 2.43
CA ALA A 132 -0.53 -27.50 3.70
C ALA A 132 0.05 -26.07 3.72
N MET A 133 0.76 -25.67 2.65
CA MET A 133 1.28 -24.31 2.52
C MET A 133 0.17 -23.25 2.51
N ARG A 134 -0.94 -23.49 1.79
CA ARG A 134 -2.10 -22.58 1.79
C ARG A 134 -2.73 -22.44 3.16
N THR A 135 -2.83 -23.54 3.89
CA THR A 135 -3.36 -23.54 5.26
C THR A 135 -2.46 -22.73 6.19
N ALA A 136 -1.14 -22.94 6.12
CA ALA A 136 -0.17 -22.18 6.89
C ALA A 136 -0.19 -20.69 6.54
N ALA A 137 -0.27 -20.35 5.24
CA ALA A 137 -0.36 -18.96 4.78
C ALA A 137 -1.64 -18.28 5.28
N ARG A 138 -2.78 -18.99 5.26
CA ARG A 138 -4.05 -18.50 5.79
C ARG A 138 -3.95 -18.19 7.29
N GLN A 139 -3.40 -19.11 8.08
CA GLN A 139 -3.18 -18.91 9.51
C GLN A 139 -2.24 -17.74 9.78
N ALA A 140 -1.18 -17.58 8.99
CA ALA A 140 -0.25 -16.47 9.11
C ALA A 140 -0.92 -15.11 8.80
N ILE A 141 -1.73 -15.03 7.74
CA ILE A 141 -2.52 -13.83 7.41
C ILE A 141 -3.49 -13.52 8.54
N GLU A 142 -4.25 -14.51 9.01
CA GLU A 142 -5.21 -14.32 10.10
C GLU A 142 -4.52 -13.79 11.37
N ALA A 143 -3.43 -14.42 11.80
CA ALA A 143 -2.69 -14.00 12.99
C ALA A 143 -2.13 -12.56 12.86
N ARG A 144 -1.66 -12.16 11.68
CA ARG A 144 -1.06 -10.84 11.44
C ARG A 144 -2.08 -9.74 11.21
N CYS A 145 -3.20 -10.05 10.54
CA CYS A 145 -4.13 -9.07 10.03
C CYS A 145 -5.45 -8.98 10.82
N ARG A 146 -5.76 -9.96 11.68
CA ARG A 146 -6.95 -9.92 12.55
C ARG A 146 -7.05 -8.64 13.39
N PRO A 147 -5.96 -8.13 14.00
CA PRO A 147 -6.04 -6.88 14.77
C PRO A 147 -6.55 -5.67 13.98
N PHE A 148 -6.28 -5.58 12.67
CA PHE A 148 -6.80 -4.49 11.82
C PHE A 148 -8.31 -4.60 11.53
N LEU A 149 -8.88 -5.81 11.61
CA LEU A 149 -10.34 -6.01 11.50
C LEU A 149 -11.05 -5.60 12.78
N ASP A 150 -10.43 -5.90 13.92
CA ASP A 150 -10.99 -5.64 15.24
C ASP A 150 -10.80 -4.16 15.65
N ASP A 151 -9.74 -3.48 15.20
CA ASP A 151 -9.50 -2.05 15.42
C ASP A 151 -9.62 -1.22 14.12
N ARG A 152 -10.79 -0.62 13.93
CA ARG A 152 -11.05 0.30 12.81
C ARG A 152 -10.31 1.64 12.94
N SER A 153 -9.89 2.02 14.14
CA SER A 153 -9.27 3.33 14.38
C SER A 153 -7.93 3.47 13.65
N THR A 154 -7.27 2.36 13.33
CA THR A 154 -6.05 2.33 12.50
C THR A 154 -6.24 2.94 11.11
N GLY A 155 -7.47 2.99 10.61
CA GLY A 155 -7.80 3.60 9.32
C GLY A 155 -8.09 5.10 9.39
N VAL A 156 -8.04 5.73 10.56
CA VAL A 156 -8.42 7.13 10.78
C VAL A 156 -7.22 7.89 11.34
N PRO A 157 -6.87 9.08 10.82
CA PRO A 157 -5.77 9.87 11.35
C PRO A 157 -6.06 10.31 12.78
N LEU A 158 -5.00 10.59 13.56
CA LEU A 158 -5.18 11.20 14.87
C LEU A 158 -5.60 12.66 14.69
N SER A 159 -6.45 13.17 15.60
CA SER A 159 -6.95 14.54 15.52
C SER A 159 -5.87 15.61 15.61
N ASP A 160 -4.70 15.25 16.14
CA ASP A 160 -3.51 16.10 16.24
C ASP A 160 -2.40 15.72 15.25
N ASP A 161 -2.71 14.90 14.23
CA ASP A 161 -1.81 14.57 13.12
C ASP A 161 -2.20 15.38 11.86
N PRO A 162 -1.63 16.58 11.65
CA PRO A 162 -1.95 17.39 10.48
C PRO A 162 -1.54 16.73 9.16
N PHE A 163 -0.51 15.85 9.16
CA PHE A 163 -0.07 15.15 7.96
C PHE A 163 -1.05 14.04 7.59
N GLY A 164 -1.53 13.30 8.60
CA GLY A 164 -2.55 12.28 8.44
C GLY A 164 -3.89 12.84 7.95
N ILE A 165 -4.38 13.92 8.58
CA ILE A 165 -5.62 14.61 8.16
C ILE A 165 -5.51 15.10 6.72
N SER A 166 -4.37 15.68 6.35
CA SER A 166 -4.12 16.12 4.97
C SER A 166 -4.19 14.96 3.99
N TYR A 167 -3.61 13.80 4.33
CA TYR A 167 -3.61 12.61 3.48
C TYR A 167 -4.97 11.92 3.36
N GLU A 168 -5.78 11.86 4.43
CA GLU A 168 -7.11 11.23 4.41
C GLU A 168 -8.01 11.84 3.31
N GLY A 169 -8.07 13.17 3.23
CA GLY A 169 -8.82 13.85 2.17
C GLY A 169 -8.30 13.57 0.74
N VAL A 170 -7.07 13.10 0.59
CA VAL A 170 -6.50 12.65 -0.70
C VAL A 170 -6.93 11.23 -1.02
N HIS A 171 -6.86 10.35 -0.02
CA HIS A 171 -7.19 8.95 -0.16
C HIS A 171 -8.65 8.78 -0.59
N GLU A 172 -9.57 9.52 0.03
CA GLU A 172 -10.99 9.56 -0.38
C GLU A 172 -11.17 10.01 -1.83
N ARG A 173 -10.40 11.02 -2.26
CA ARG A 173 -10.42 11.51 -3.64
C ARG A 173 -9.82 10.51 -4.62
N LEU A 174 -8.82 9.71 -4.24
CA LEU A 174 -8.28 8.66 -5.10
C LEU A 174 -9.31 7.53 -5.33
N ILE A 175 -10.04 7.15 -4.29
CA ILE A 175 -11.16 6.20 -4.42
C ILE A 175 -12.19 6.77 -5.41
N PHE A 176 -12.58 8.03 -5.22
CA PHE A 176 -13.54 8.69 -6.12
C PHE A 176 -13.01 8.81 -7.56
N TRP A 177 -11.72 9.12 -7.73
CA TRP A 177 -11.07 9.18 -9.05
C TRP A 177 -11.15 7.84 -9.79
N SER A 178 -10.86 6.73 -9.10
CA SER A 178 -10.91 5.39 -9.70
C SER A 178 -12.30 5.04 -10.26
N VAL A 179 -13.35 5.65 -9.71
CA VAL A 179 -14.76 5.48 -10.10
C VAL A 179 -15.23 6.54 -11.10
N ALA A 180 -14.82 7.80 -10.93
CA ALA A 180 -15.36 8.96 -11.65
C ALA A 180 -14.47 9.45 -12.81
N LYS A 181 -13.24 8.94 -12.95
CA LYS A 181 -12.27 9.32 -13.99
C LYS A 181 -12.07 10.84 -14.11
N THR A 182 -12.05 11.57 -12.99
CA THR A 182 -11.78 13.01 -12.98
C THR A 182 -10.29 13.30 -13.22
N SER A 183 -9.91 14.58 -13.41
CA SER A 183 -8.53 14.96 -13.75
C SER A 183 -7.50 14.51 -12.71
N PHE A 184 -6.36 13.99 -13.20
CA PHE A 184 -5.27 13.35 -12.44
C PHE A 184 -4.32 14.34 -11.71
N ALA A 185 -4.47 15.65 -11.92
CA ALA A 185 -3.50 16.63 -11.43
C ALA A 185 -3.49 16.78 -9.90
N ASP A 186 -4.58 16.44 -9.22
CA ASP A 186 -4.80 16.76 -7.81
C ASP A 186 -4.12 15.81 -6.79
N PRO A 187 -4.13 14.47 -6.94
CA PRO A 187 -3.60 13.57 -5.91
C PRO A 187 -2.07 13.36 -5.97
N LEU A 188 -1.43 13.56 -7.12
CA LEU A 188 0.00 13.26 -7.31
C LEU A 188 0.94 14.13 -6.44
N PRO A 189 0.76 15.47 -6.34
CA PRO A 189 1.57 16.29 -5.44
C PRO A 189 1.49 15.83 -3.97
N GLN A 190 0.35 15.28 -3.57
CA GLN A 190 0.14 14.81 -2.20
C GLN A 190 0.84 13.47 -1.94
N PHE A 191 0.82 12.53 -2.89
CA PHE A 191 1.66 11.32 -2.77
C PHE A 191 3.14 11.68 -2.66
N LEU A 192 3.60 12.66 -3.45
CA LEU A 192 4.98 13.11 -3.37
C LEU A 192 5.33 13.72 -2.03
N ALA A 193 4.46 14.58 -1.49
CA ALA A 193 4.66 15.17 -0.16
C ALA A 193 4.72 14.13 0.97
N GLN A 194 4.07 12.97 0.77
CA GLN A 194 4.03 11.86 1.72
C GLN A 194 5.10 10.80 1.45
N GLY A 195 5.94 10.96 0.40
CA GLY A 195 6.92 9.94 0.03
C GLY A 195 6.33 8.67 -0.59
N LEU A 196 5.09 8.72 -1.10
CA LEU A 196 4.31 7.56 -1.53
C LEU A 196 4.17 7.45 -3.05
N LEU A 197 5.16 7.91 -3.83
CA LEU A 197 5.08 7.83 -5.28
C LEU A 197 4.84 6.39 -5.79
N TRP A 198 5.34 5.36 -5.09
CA TRP A 198 5.08 3.96 -5.42
C TRP A 198 3.59 3.58 -5.39
N ARG A 199 2.76 4.26 -4.58
CA ARG A 199 1.31 4.02 -4.51
C ARG A 199 0.56 4.56 -5.74
N ALA A 200 1.16 5.54 -6.42
CA ALA A 200 0.64 6.17 -7.63
C ALA A 200 0.87 5.34 -8.90
N TRP A 201 1.28 4.08 -8.81
CA TRP A 201 1.67 3.26 -9.96
C TRP A 201 0.57 3.14 -11.02
N GLU A 202 -0.70 3.04 -10.63
CA GLU A 202 -1.83 2.99 -11.59
C GLU A 202 -1.93 4.29 -12.37
N MET A 203 -1.69 5.43 -11.71
CA MET A 203 -1.70 6.74 -12.35
C MET A 203 -0.51 6.89 -13.30
N LEU A 204 0.69 6.53 -12.84
CA LEU A 204 1.93 6.61 -13.62
C LEU A 204 1.91 5.68 -14.84
N GLY A 205 1.25 4.53 -14.72
CA GLY A 205 1.11 3.53 -15.79
C GLY A 205 -0.12 3.72 -16.68
N SER A 206 -1.04 4.63 -16.34
CA SER A 206 -2.26 4.89 -17.11
C SER A 206 -1.98 5.71 -18.36
N SER A 207 -2.80 5.50 -19.39
CA SER A 207 -2.70 6.18 -20.69
C SER A 207 -3.86 7.16 -20.96
N GLU A 208 -4.78 7.37 -20.01
CA GLU A 208 -6.05 8.05 -20.31
C GLU A 208 -5.87 9.57 -20.53
N ASP A 209 -4.94 10.24 -19.84
CA ASP A 209 -4.87 11.71 -19.87
C ASP A 209 -3.53 12.29 -20.37
N ALA A 210 -2.47 11.49 -20.48
CA ALA A 210 -1.19 11.91 -21.04
C ALA A 210 -0.40 10.71 -21.58
N THR A 211 0.50 10.96 -22.53
CA THR A 211 1.51 9.95 -22.91
C THR A 211 2.50 9.82 -21.76
N PRO A 212 2.62 8.66 -21.09
CA PRO A 212 3.52 8.53 -19.96
C PRO A 212 4.98 8.51 -20.42
N TYR A 213 5.85 9.08 -19.59
CA TYR A 213 7.30 9.14 -19.80
C TYR A 213 8.03 8.38 -18.71
N PHE A 214 9.23 7.89 -19.04
CA PHE A 214 10.21 7.46 -18.07
C PHE A 214 11.62 7.80 -18.57
N GLU A 215 12.40 8.51 -17.75
CA GLU A 215 13.75 9.00 -18.06
C GLU A 215 13.83 9.73 -19.41
N GLY A 216 12.88 10.64 -19.67
CA GLY A 216 12.81 11.42 -20.91
C GLY A 216 12.33 10.65 -22.15
N GLN A 217 12.06 9.34 -22.03
CA GLN A 217 11.55 8.52 -23.13
C GLN A 217 10.06 8.24 -22.95
N VAL A 218 9.28 8.31 -24.04
CA VAL A 218 7.89 7.85 -24.05
C VAL A 218 7.87 6.39 -23.62
N ARG A 219 7.21 6.09 -22.50
CA ARG A 219 7.03 4.74 -21.94
C ARG A 219 8.35 3.96 -21.76
N GLY A 220 9.47 4.64 -21.58
CA GLY A 220 10.79 3.99 -21.53
C GLY A 220 11.11 3.12 -22.76
N GLY A 221 10.52 3.43 -23.93
CA GLY A 221 10.67 2.66 -25.16
C GLY A 221 9.81 1.39 -25.26
N LEU A 222 8.84 1.18 -24.35
CA LEU A 222 7.97 0.01 -24.35
C LEU A 222 6.57 0.29 -24.92
N THR A 223 5.85 -0.79 -25.23
CA THR A 223 4.40 -0.71 -25.51
C THR A 223 3.62 -0.26 -24.26
N ALA A 224 2.39 0.23 -24.42
CA ALA A 224 1.56 0.68 -23.29
C ALA A 224 1.36 -0.42 -22.23
N GLN A 225 1.08 -1.66 -22.66
CA GLN A 225 0.84 -2.77 -21.75
C GLN A 225 2.09 -3.18 -20.98
N GLU A 226 3.24 -3.22 -21.66
CA GLU A 226 4.51 -3.53 -21.02
C GLU A 226 4.96 -2.43 -20.06
N PHE A 227 4.76 -1.17 -20.44
CA PHE A 227 5.03 -0.04 -19.56
C PHE A 227 4.18 -0.10 -18.29
N ARG A 228 2.86 -0.29 -18.41
CA ARG A 228 1.97 -0.44 -17.25
C ARG A 228 2.42 -1.57 -16.32
N ARG A 229 2.79 -2.73 -16.89
CA ARG A 229 3.33 -3.87 -16.12
C ARG A 229 4.70 -3.56 -15.50
N ALA A 230 5.55 -2.81 -16.18
CA ALA A 230 6.84 -2.38 -15.64
C ALA A 230 6.66 -1.41 -14.46
N VAL A 231 5.65 -0.52 -14.54
CA VAL A 231 5.29 0.40 -13.45
C VAL A 231 4.72 -0.36 -12.25
N GLU A 232 3.82 -1.32 -12.49
CA GLU A 232 3.30 -2.24 -11.45
C GLU A 232 4.44 -3.03 -10.78
N LEU A 233 5.32 -3.64 -11.59
CA LEU A 233 6.49 -4.37 -11.10
C LEU A 233 7.43 -3.47 -10.30
N GLY A 234 7.70 -2.25 -10.79
CA GLY A 234 8.54 -1.30 -10.10
C GLY A 234 7.99 -0.89 -8.73
N SER A 235 6.67 -0.72 -8.60
CA SER A 235 6.00 -0.43 -7.32
C SER A 235 6.14 -1.57 -6.32
N VAL A 236 5.96 -2.82 -6.79
CA VAL A 236 6.19 -4.01 -5.96
C VAL A 236 7.64 -4.06 -5.49
N LEU A 237 8.60 -3.98 -6.42
CA LEU A 237 10.03 -4.05 -6.12
C LEU A 237 10.50 -2.93 -5.17
N ALA A 238 9.96 -1.71 -5.32
CA ALA A 238 10.28 -0.60 -4.43
C ALA A 238 9.90 -0.87 -2.97
N THR A 239 8.89 -1.71 -2.74
CA THR A 239 8.33 -2.03 -1.42
C THR A 239 8.53 -3.50 -1.01
N SER A 240 9.35 -4.26 -1.75
CA SER A 240 9.59 -5.69 -1.52
C SER A 240 11.08 -6.05 -1.56
N ALA A 241 11.97 -5.08 -1.34
CA ALA A 241 13.40 -5.31 -1.36
C ALA A 241 13.79 -6.34 -0.27
N GLY A 242 14.26 -7.52 -0.69
CA GLY A 242 14.58 -8.62 0.22
C GLY A 242 13.36 -9.36 0.78
N ALA A 243 12.16 -9.16 0.20
CA ALA A 243 10.98 -9.92 0.54
C ALA A 243 11.16 -11.42 0.24
N GLY A 244 10.75 -12.26 1.18
CA GLY A 244 10.73 -13.72 1.04
C GLY A 244 9.30 -14.28 1.03
N PRO A 245 9.15 -15.62 1.09
CA PRO A 245 7.84 -16.27 1.11
C PRO A 245 6.94 -15.85 2.27
N SER A 246 7.51 -15.28 3.34
CA SER A 246 6.78 -14.76 4.49
C SER A 246 6.20 -13.36 4.29
N ASP A 247 6.44 -12.70 3.14
CA ASP A 247 5.81 -11.43 2.79
C ASP A 247 4.30 -11.59 2.68
N LEU A 248 3.53 -10.70 3.29
CA LEU A 248 2.06 -10.75 3.29
C LEU A 248 1.46 -10.86 1.88
N ARG A 249 2.07 -10.25 0.87
CA ARG A 249 1.60 -10.33 -0.53
C ARG A 249 1.81 -11.73 -1.11
N SER A 250 2.95 -12.35 -0.83
CA SER A 250 3.22 -13.75 -1.20
C SER A 250 2.29 -14.71 -0.47
N LEU A 251 2.04 -14.49 0.82
CA LEU A 251 1.09 -15.29 1.58
C LEU A 251 -0.32 -15.17 0.99
N ALA A 252 -0.77 -13.95 0.66
CA ALA A 252 -2.07 -13.72 0.04
C ALA A 252 -2.19 -14.43 -1.32
N ALA A 253 -1.14 -14.36 -2.13
CA ALA A 253 -1.08 -15.08 -3.41
C ALA A 253 -1.10 -16.60 -3.23
N CYS A 254 -0.36 -17.15 -2.26
CA CYS A 254 -0.42 -18.57 -1.92
C CYS A 254 -1.87 -19.00 -1.65
N VAL A 255 -2.59 -18.28 -0.79
CA VAL A 255 -3.98 -18.65 -0.44
C VAL A 255 -4.91 -18.55 -1.65
N TYR A 256 -4.79 -17.46 -2.43
CA TYR A 256 -5.68 -17.16 -3.55
C TYR A 256 -5.43 -18.05 -4.78
N SER A 257 -4.17 -18.19 -5.21
CA SER A 257 -3.79 -18.83 -6.48
C SER A 257 -2.88 -20.06 -6.35
N ALA A 258 -2.59 -20.51 -5.12
CA ALA A 258 -1.69 -21.64 -4.81
C ALA A 258 -0.21 -21.44 -5.19
N LEU A 259 0.20 -20.19 -5.38
CA LEU A 259 1.58 -19.81 -5.68
C LEU A 259 2.35 -19.51 -4.39
N CYS A 260 2.76 -20.57 -3.69
CA CYS A 260 3.22 -20.45 -2.31
C CYS A 260 4.69 -20.08 -2.12
N ASP A 261 5.52 -20.31 -3.15
CA ASP A 261 6.95 -20.00 -3.14
C ASP A 261 7.32 -18.83 -4.07
N SER A 262 6.32 -18.04 -4.46
CA SER A 262 6.51 -16.94 -5.41
C SER A 262 6.96 -15.66 -4.72
N ASP A 263 8.06 -15.10 -5.21
CA ASP A 263 8.44 -13.70 -4.98
C ASP A 263 7.29 -12.78 -5.46
N PRO A 264 6.88 -11.76 -4.69
CA PRO A 264 5.83 -10.82 -5.10
C PRO A 264 6.03 -10.25 -6.51
N ALA A 265 7.29 -10.05 -6.93
CA ALA A 265 7.62 -9.57 -8.27
C ALA A 265 7.21 -10.55 -9.39
N GLN A 266 7.26 -11.85 -9.13
CA GLN A 266 6.85 -12.87 -10.10
C GLN A 266 5.34 -12.87 -10.36
N LEU A 267 4.55 -12.49 -9.35
CA LEU A 267 3.09 -12.43 -9.45
C LEU A 267 2.62 -11.40 -10.48
N VAL A 268 3.38 -10.31 -10.68
CA VAL A 268 3.08 -9.29 -11.70
C VAL A 268 3.24 -9.85 -13.12
N LEU A 269 4.14 -10.82 -13.30
CA LEU A 269 4.53 -11.36 -14.60
C LEU A 269 3.84 -12.69 -14.93
N ILE A 270 3.06 -13.26 -14.02
CA ILE A 270 2.57 -14.63 -14.16
C ILE A 270 1.66 -14.86 -15.36
N ASP A 271 0.94 -13.84 -15.82
CA ASP A 271 0.05 -13.96 -16.98
C ASP A 271 0.82 -13.87 -18.32
N LEU A 272 2.14 -13.71 -18.29
CA LEU A 272 2.97 -13.73 -19.49
C LEU A 272 3.51 -15.15 -19.74
N PRO A 273 3.58 -15.58 -21.02
CA PRO A 273 4.35 -16.76 -21.38
C PRO A 273 5.79 -16.63 -20.87
N ALA A 274 6.34 -17.70 -20.29
CA ALA A 274 7.67 -17.69 -19.70
C ALA A 274 8.78 -17.36 -20.73
N ASP A 275 8.56 -17.71 -21.99
CA ASP A 275 9.42 -17.46 -23.15
C ASP A 275 9.12 -16.12 -23.85
N SER A 276 8.21 -15.30 -23.31
CA SER A 276 7.85 -14.03 -23.93
C SER A 276 9.03 -13.06 -23.95
N PRO A 277 9.34 -12.44 -25.11
CA PRO A 277 10.37 -11.41 -25.20
C PRO A 277 10.03 -10.15 -24.39
N SER A 278 8.78 -9.99 -23.94
CA SER A 278 8.35 -8.89 -23.07
C SER A 278 8.88 -9.03 -21.64
N VAL A 279 9.03 -10.25 -21.12
CA VAL A 279 9.46 -10.50 -19.73
C VAL A 279 10.80 -9.82 -19.41
N PRO A 280 11.90 -10.03 -20.16
CA PRO A 280 13.16 -9.37 -19.85
C PRO A 280 13.09 -7.84 -19.98
N ARG A 281 12.29 -7.31 -20.93
CA ARG A 281 12.13 -5.85 -21.10
C ARG A 281 11.39 -5.20 -19.94
N ILE A 282 10.28 -5.83 -19.51
CA ILE A 282 9.48 -5.38 -18.36
C ILE A 282 10.34 -5.42 -17.10
N LYS A 283 11.11 -6.50 -16.88
CA LYS A 283 12.03 -6.61 -15.74
C LYS A 283 13.09 -5.51 -15.75
N ALA A 284 13.74 -5.30 -16.89
CA ALA A 284 14.78 -4.28 -17.02
C ALA A 284 14.25 -2.86 -16.72
N LEU A 285 13.10 -2.49 -17.30
CA LEU A 285 12.50 -1.19 -17.03
C LEU A 285 11.97 -1.10 -15.58
N GLY A 286 11.30 -2.15 -15.09
CA GLY A 286 10.70 -2.22 -13.76
C GLY A 286 11.72 -2.02 -12.63
N THR A 287 12.94 -2.56 -12.76
CA THR A 287 14.02 -2.32 -11.78
C THR A 287 14.43 -0.85 -11.70
N ARG A 288 14.49 -0.15 -12.84
CA ARG A 288 14.83 1.29 -12.86
C ARG A 288 13.70 2.12 -12.28
N ILE A 289 12.46 1.79 -12.65
CA ILE A 289 11.26 2.39 -12.06
C ILE A 289 11.26 2.19 -10.54
N ALA A 290 11.59 1.00 -10.05
CA ALA A 290 11.64 0.72 -8.61
C ALA A 290 12.60 1.67 -7.87
N ALA A 291 13.78 1.93 -8.45
CA ALA A 291 14.73 2.88 -7.89
C ALA A 291 14.16 4.31 -7.83
N ALA A 292 13.53 4.78 -8.92
CA ALA A 292 12.88 6.09 -8.95
C ALA A 292 11.72 6.21 -7.96
N LEU A 293 10.87 5.19 -7.87
CA LEU A 293 9.75 5.14 -6.93
C LEU A 293 10.23 5.10 -5.46
N ALA A 294 11.24 4.30 -5.14
CA ALA A 294 11.83 4.24 -3.80
C ALA A 294 12.52 5.56 -3.40
N ALA A 295 13.06 6.29 -4.36
CA ALA A 295 13.63 7.63 -4.18
C ALA A 295 12.58 8.74 -4.20
N ASN A 296 11.30 8.42 -4.44
CA ASN A 296 10.21 9.40 -4.62
C ASN A 296 10.51 10.44 -5.73
N ASP A 297 11.20 10.02 -6.79
CA ASP A 297 11.65 10.87 -7.89
C ASP A 297 10.58 10.97 -9.00
N ILE A 298 9.79 12.04 -8.94
CA ILE A 298 8.78 12.31 -9.97
C ILE A 298 9.40 12.77 -11.30
N GLN A 299 10.59 13.38 -11.29
CA GLN A 299 11.18 13.92 -12.52
C GLN A 299 11.51 12.80 -13.50
N ALA A 300 11.82 11.60 -12.99
CA ALA A 300 11.97 10.40 -13.81
C ALA A 300 10.72 10.09 -14.65
N PHE A 301 9.51 10.51 -14.26
CA PHE A 301 8.26 10.23 -14.97
C PHE A 301 7.74 11.39 -15.82
N MET A 302 8.49 12.49 -15.88
CA MET A 302 8.10 13.70 -16.61
C MET A 302 8.70 13.73 -18.02
N PRO A 303 8.09 14.46 -18.97
CA PRO A 303 8.71 14.71 -20.26
C PRO A 303 10.06 15.43 -20.11
N PRO A 304 10.98 15.27 -21.08
CA PRO A 304 12.23 16.02 -21.06
C PRO A 304 11.93 17.53 -21.09
N ARG A 305 12.67 18.28 -20.27
CA ARG A 305 12.59 19.75 -20.23
C ARG A 305 13.25 20.38 -21.45
#